data_AF-A0A484CCJ0-F1
#
_entry.id   AF-A0A484CCJ0-F1
#
_cell.length_a   1.000
_cell.length_b   1.000
_cell.length_c   1.000
_cell.angle_alpha   90.00
_cell.angle_beta   90.00
_cell.angle_gamma   90.00
#
_symmetry.space_group_name_H-M   'P 1'
#
loop_
_entity.id
_entity.type
_entity.pdbx_description
1 polymer ?
#
loop_
_entity_poly.entity_id
_entity_poly.type
_entity_poly.pdbx_seq_one_letter_code
_entity_poly.pdbx_strand_id
1 'polypeptide(L)'
;MPEGAENHLKLPDMNDMLTDLSGSLTDGPVNYKYKTKCTWLIEGYPNAVLRLRFNHFATECSWDHMYVYDGDSIYAPLIAVYSGLVVAETRANETVPEVVTTSGYALLHFFSDAAYNLTGFSIAYSMNSCPNNCSGHGRCSTANSVSGRVYCECDEYWKGEACDIPYCRDNCGSPGHGYCDLTGEKLCVCNDSWQGPDCSLSVPSTEAFWVLPSVKPSAQSLGRASHQALVHSGLMWVVGGYSFNYSNYHMVLNYNLESGTWDVVPVSSGPLYRYGHSLALYQDDIYMFGGKLEAKSANVTDELWVFNIPRRTWSPQKPAPPSPYALEGHSAHVVELADGEPVMLIFFGYSPIYSYSNKVQEYNISKCTC
;
A
#
# COMPACT_ATOMS: atom_id res chain seq x y z
N MET A 1 26.00 50.24 -23.70
CA MET A 1 26.07 49.40 -22.49
C MET A 1 24.64 49.23 -21.99
N PRO A 2 24.02 48.06 -22.08
CA PRO A 2 22.83 47.75 -21.31
C PRO A 2 23.24 46.98 -20.04
N GLU A 3 22.79 47.47 -18.89
CA GLU A 3 22.87 46.79 -17.61
C GLU A 3 21.94 45.56 -17.62
N GLY A 4 22.48 44.42 -17.17
CA GLY A 4 21.77 43.16 -17.06
C GLY A 4 20.80 43.16 -15.87
N ALA A 5 19.60 42.66 -16.09
CA ALA A 5 18.64 42.36 -15.03
C ALA A 5 19.07 41.09 -14.29
N GLU A 6 19.44 41.22 -13.01
CA GLU A 6 19.56 40.09 -12.10
C GLU A 6 18.16 39.58 -11.72
N ASN A 7 17.84 38.35 -12.14
CA ASN A 7 16.70 37.61 -11.63
C ASN A 7 17.00 37.16 -10.20
N HIS A 8 16.57 37.93 -9.20
CA HIS A 8 16.53 37.47 -7.82
C HIS A 8 15.42 36.42 -7.67
N LEU A 9 15.81 35.13 -7.61
CA LEU A 9 14.95 34.09 -7.07
C LEU A 9 14.59 34.45 -5.62
N LYS A 10 13.32 34.80 -5.39
CA LYS A 10 12.75 34.92 -4.05
C LYS A 10 12.84 33.54 -3.37
N LEU A 11 13.49 33.49 -2.22
CA LEU A 11 13.37 32.32 -1.33
C LEU A 11 11.90 32.26 -0.86
N PRO A 12 11.21 31.10 -0.99
CA PRO A 12 9.86 30.95 -0.46
C PRO A 12 9.88 31.17 1.07
N ASP A 13 8.92 31.94 1.57
CA ASP A 13 8.77 32.14 3.01
C ASP A 13 8.35 30.80 3.66
N MET A 14 8.72 30.59 4.92
CA MET A 14 8.53 29.30 5.61
C MET A 14 7.05 28.97 5.91
N ASN A 15 6.13 29.82 5.47
CA ASN A 15 4.71 29.56 5.33
C ASN A 15 4.22 30.20 4.03
N ASP A 16 4.02 29.38 3.00
CA ASP A 16 3.72 29.87 1.66
C ASP A 16 2.45 29.23 1.09
N MET A 17 1.70 30.05 0.37
CA MET A 17 0.53 29.64 -0.39
C MET A 17 0.87 29.67 -1.87
N LEU A 18 0.72 28.53 -2.54
CA LEU A 18 1.07 28.31 -3.93
C LEU A 18 -0.23 28.11 -4.73
N THR A 19 -0.51 29.04 -5.65
CA THR A 19 -1.76 29.08 -6.43
C THR A 19 -1.58 28.82 -7.92
N ASP A 20 -0.33 28.69 -8.38
CA ASP A 20 -0.04 28.33 -9.76
C ASP A 20 -0.46 26.88 -10.03
N LEU A 21 -0.85 26.56 -11.29
CA LEU A 21 -1.31 25.20 -11.64
C LEU A 21 -0.18 24.16 -11.66
N SER A 22 1.07 24.61 -11.67
CA SER A 22 2.24 23.77 -11.58
C SER A 22 3.40 24.59 -11.05
N GLY A 23 4.28 23.98 -10.28
CA GLY A 23 5.45 24.65 -9.76
C GLY A 23 6.35 23.70 -9.01
N SER A 24 7.27 24.28 -8.23
CA SER A 24 8.16 23.52 -7.36
C SER A 24 8.29 24.17 -6.00
N LEU A 25 8.33 23.33 -4.98
CA LEU A 25 8.61 23.64 -3.60
C LEU A 25 10.02 23.14 -3.25
N THR A 26 10.78 23.93 -2.50
CA THR A 26 12.08 23.53 -1.94
C THR A 26 12.32 24.18 -0.59
N ASP A 27 13.12 23.55 0.26
CA ASP A 27 13.63 24.12 1.51
C ASP A 27 14.77 25.15 1.30
N GLY A 28 15.33 25.20 0.09
CA GLY A 28 16.34 26.18 -0.30
C GLY A 28 17.60 25.55 -0.95
N PRO A 29 18.62 26.37 -1.27
CA PRO A 29 19.83 25.90 -1.96
C PRO A 29 20.86 25.24 -1.05
N VAL A 30 20.63 25.23 0.27
CA VAL A 30 21.52 24.67 1.30
C VAL A 30 20.74 23.65 2.12
N ASN A 31 21.43 22.88 2.98
CA ASN A 31 20.76 21.97 3.91
C ASN A 31 19.64 22.66 4.70
N TYR A 32 18.53 21.95 4.90
CA TYR A 32 17.38 22.48 5.66
C TYR A 32 17.79 22.90 7.08
N LYS A 33 17.05 23.83 7.66
CA LYS A 33 17.28 24.29 9.03
C LYS A 33 16.73 23.28 10.03
N TYR A 34 17.50 22.95 11.05
CA TYR A 34 16.99 22.23 12.23
C TYR A 34 16.03 23.10 13.05
N LYS A 35 15.24 22.50 13.93
CA LYS A 35 14.19 23.10 14.80
C LYS A 35 13.14 23.92 14.06
N THR A 36 12.92 23.57 12.81
CA THR A 36 12.05 24.30 11.92
C THR A 36 10.71 23.60 11.74
N LYS A 37 9.67 24.41 11.60
CA LYS A 37 8.35 24.00 11.16
C LYS A 37 7.99 24.85 9.96
N CYS A 38 7.80 24.22 8.81
CA CYS A 38 7.36 24.88 7.60
C CYS A 38 6.04 24.31 7.14
N THR A 39 5.19 25.16 6.59
CA THR A 39 3.91 24.72 6.04
C THR A 39 3.69 25.34 4.67
N TRP A 40 3.32 24.52 3.70
CA TRP A 40 2.97 24.98 2.36
C TRP A 40 1.57 24.52 2.02
N LEU A 41 0.74 25.46 1.57
CA LEU A 41 -0.58 25.16 1.03
C LEU A 41 -0.54 25.32 -0.48
N ILE A 42 -0.81 24.23 -1.20
CA ILE A 42 -1.02 24.26 -2.64
C ILE A 42 -2.53 24.32 -2.86
N GLU A 43 -3.00 25.41 -3.46
CA GLU A 43 -4.41 25.65 -3.76
C GLU A 43 -4.66 25.54 -5.26
N GLY A 44 -5.51 24.59 -5.64
CA GLY A 44 -5.99 24.41 -7.00
C GLY A 44 -7.50 24.67 -7.10
N TYR A 45 -8.18 23.80 -7.86
CA TYR A 45 -9.64 23.85 -8.00
C TYR A 45 -10.30 22.75 -7.18
N PRO A 46 -11.46 23.00 -6.57
CA PRO A 46 -12.19 21.97 -5.84
C PRO A 46 -12.38 20.69 -6.66
N ASN A 47 -12.05 19.55 -6.07
CA ASN A 47 -12.13 18.20 -6.66
C ASN A 47 -11.18 17.94 -7.84
N ALA A 48 -10.16 18.78 -8.05
CA ALA A 48 -9.13 18.51 -9.03
C ALA A 48 -8.04 17.59 -8.48
N VAL A 49 -7.35 16.86 -9.37
CA VAL A 49 -6.26 15.96 -9.00
C VAL A 49 -4.97 16.76 -8.94
N LEU A 50 -4.28 16.73 -7.80
CA LEU A 50 -2.96 17.36 -7.63
C LEU A 50 -1.91 16.26 -7.45
N ARG A 51 -0.86 16.27 -8.29
CA ARG A 51 0.25 15.32 -8.21
C ARG A 51 1.48 16.01 -7.66
N LEU A 52 2.09 15.38 -6.65
CA LEU A 52 3.35 15.79 -6.04
C LEU A 52 4.43 14.78 -6.40
N ARG A 53 5.52 15.29 -6.97
CA ARG A 53 6.69 14.51 -7.37
C ARG A 53 7.90 14.96 -6.55
N PHE A 54 8.41 14.05 -5.74
CA PHE A 54 9.61 14.25 -4.95
C PHE A 54 10.83 14.01 -5.84
N ASN A 55 11.36 15.08 -6.42
CA ASN A 55 12.57 15.02 -7.27
C ASN A 55 13.83 14.76 -6.43
N HIS A 56 13.80 15.23 -5.18
CA HIS A 56 14.85 15.02 -4.19
C HIS A 56 14.23 15.04 -2.80
N PHE A 57 14.64 14.12 -1.93
CA PHE A 57 14.25 14.13 -0.52
C PHE A 57 15.30 13.42 0.33
N ALA A 58 15.92 14.17 1.23
CA ALA A 58 16.94 13.68 2.14
C ALA A 58 16.80 14.42 3.47
N THR A 59 16.21 13.74 4.45
CA THR A 59 16.01 14.22 5.82
C THR A 59 16.52 13.20 6.83
N GLU A 60 16.68 13.59 8.10
CA GLU A 60 17.07 12.64 9.14
C GLU A 60 15.99 11.57 9.35
N CYS A 61 16.37 10.31 9.16
CA CYS A 61 15.46 9.17 9.27
C CYS A 61 14.94 9.03 10.70
N SER A 62 13.62 8.85 10.85
CA SER A 62 12.90 8.72 12.13
C SER A 62 12.79 9.99 12.97
N TRP A 63 13.42 11.10 12.59
CA TRP A 63 13.41 12.34 13.36
C TRP A 63 12.74 13.49 12.60
N ASP A 64 13.04 13.61 11.32
CA ASP A 64 12.52 14.67 10.47
C ASP A 64 11.47 14.15 9.50
N HIS A 65 10.32 14.83 9.47
CA HIS A 65 9.12 14.31 8.83
C HIS A 65 8.48 15.36 7.92
N MET A 66 8.10 14.92 6.72
CA MET A 66 7.20 15.64 5.82
C MET A 66 5.84 14.96 5.84
N TYR A 67 4.82 15.66 6.31
CA TYR A 67 3.42 15.22 6.30
C TYR A 67 2.71 15.84 5.09
N VAL A 68 1.93 15.03 4.36
CA VAL A 68 1.13 15.50 3.22
C VAL A 68 -0.34 15.19 3.48
N TYR A 69 -1.18 16.22 3.48
CA TYR A 69 -2.62 16.11 3.68
C TYR A 69 -3.39 16.40 2.39
N ASP A 70 -4.43 15.62 2.10
CA ASP A 70 -5.37 15.86 0.99
C ASP A 70 -6.45 16.87 1.41
N GLY A 71 -6.07 18.14 1.48
CA GLY A 71 -6.94 19.24 1.87
C GLY A 71 -6.18 20.50 2.24
N ASP A 72 -6.90 21.46 2.80
CA ASP A 72 -6.41 22.81 3.14
C ASP A 72 -5.89 22.96 4.57
N SER A 73 -5.97 21.89 5.39
CA SER A 73 -5.62 21.94 6.80
C SER A 73 -5.09 20.61 7.33
N ILE A 74 -4.46 20.65 8.52
CA ILE A 74 -3.98 19.46 9.24
C ILE A 74 -5.10 18.52 9.71
N TYR A 75 -6.37 18.93 9.55
CA TYR A 75 -7.53 18.11 9.87
C TYR A 75 -8.03 17.30 8.67
N ALA A 76 -7.48 17.56 7.48
CA ALA A 76 -7.77 16.79 6.28
C ALA A 76 -7.11 15.39 6.33
N PRO A 77 -7.49 14.45 5.45
CA PRO A 77 -6.88 13.12 5.41
C PRO A 77 -5.36 13.19 5.19
N LEU A 78 -4.59 12.59 6.11
CA LEU A 78 -3.15 12.40 5.95
C LEU A 78 -2.89 11.27 4.96
N ILE A 79 -2.28 11.58 3.82
CA ILE A 79 -2.10 10.65 2.70
C ILE A 79 -0.66 10.16 2.54
N ALA A 80 0.32 10.87 3.07
CA ALA A 80 1.72 10.43 3.06
C ALA A 80 2.52 11.03 4.22
N VAL A 81 3.52 10.27 4.69
CA VAL A 81 4.56 10.72 5.62
C VAL A 81 5.91 10.25 5.11
N TYR A 82 6.83 11.18 4.86
CA TYR A 82 8.19 10.87 4.44
C TYR A 82 9.21 11.24 5.52
N SER A 83 10.20 10.37 5.69
CA SER A 83 11.37 10.60 6.55
C SER A 83 12.54 9.79 5.98
N GLY A 84 13.76 10.32 6.07
CA GLY A 84 14.95 9.65 5.56
C GLY A 84 15.29 10.04 4.13
N LEU A 85 15.91 9.10 3.39
CA LEU A 85 16.32 9.29 2.00
C LEU A 85 15.28 8.69 1.08
N VAL A 86 14.76 9.48 0.14
CA VAL A 86 13.95 8.99 -0.98
C VAL A 86 14.80 9.14 -2.24
N VAL A 87 15.40 8.03 -2.65
CA VAL A 87 16.26 7.96 -3.84
C VAL A 87 15.60 6.99 -4.82
N ALA A 88 15.57 7.33 -6.10
CA ALA A 88 15.27 6.36 -7.14
C ALA A 88 16.33 5.24 -7.08
N GLU A 89 15.93 4.03 -6.68
CA GLU A 89 16.88 2.93 -6.60
C GLU A 89 17.45 2.66 -8.00
N THR A 90 18.77 2.82 -8.13
CA THR A 90 19.57 2.69 -9.36
C THR A 90 19.45 1.36 -10.13
N ARG A 91 18.56 0.43 -9.74
CA ARG A 91 18.37 -0.87 -10.39
C ARG A 91 17.16 -0.97 -11.31
N ALA A 92 16.29 0.03 -11.32
CA ALA A 92 15.24 0.16 -12.33
C ALA A 92 15.03 1.65 -12.60
N ASN A 93 14.47 2.01 -13.75
CA ASN A 93 13.95 3.36 -14.00
C ASN A 93 12.70 3.62 -13.12
N GLU A 94 12.73 3.25 -11.84
CA GLU A 94 11.65 3.44 -10.89
C GLU A 94 11.76 4.85 -10.32
N THR A 95 10.78 5.67 -10.70
CA THR A 95 10.57 6.99 -10.12
C THR A 95 10.09 6.86 -8.68
N VAL A 96 10.55 7.77 -7.82
CA VAL A 96 9.97 7.96 -6.48
C VAL A 96 8.44 7.99 -6.58
N PRO A 97 7.70 7.23 -5.73
CA PRO A 97 6.24 7.20 -5.80
C PRO A 97 5.64 8.61 -5.69
N GLU A 98 4.81 8.98 -6.67
CA GLU A 98 4.07 10.24 -6.64
C GLU A 98 3.00 10.21 -5.54
N VAL A 99 2.81 11.33 -4.86
CA VAL A 99 1.67 11.52 -3.96
C VAL A 99 0.57 12.24 -4.71
N VAL A 100 -0.66 11.72 -4.63
CA VAL A 100 -1.80 12.26 -5.35
C VAL A 100 -2.86 12.70 -4.35
N THR A 101 -3.34 13.94 -4.49
CA THR A 101 -4.47 14.47 -3.73
C THR A 101 -5.66 14.67 -4.66
N THR A 102 -6.88 14.61 -4.10
CA THR A 102 -8.13 14.61 -4.87
C THR A 102 -9.11 15.71 -4.45
N SER A 103 -8.83 16.40 -3.34
CA SER A 103 -9.63 17.55 -2.88
C SER A 103 -9.44 18.80 -3.73
N GLY A 104 -8.37 18.86 -4.52
CA GLY A 104 -7.90 20.09 -5.18
C GLY A 104 -6.89 20.90 -4.36
N TYR A 105 -6.57 20.43 -3.15
CA TYR A 105 -5.65 21.09 -2.22
C TYR A 105 -4.60 20.09 -1.74
N ALA A 106 -3.43 20.58 -1.37
CA ALA A 106 -2.48 19.83 -0.57
C ALA A 106 -1.83 20.72 0.48
N LEU A 107 -1.88 20.29 1.74
CA LEU A 107 -1.10 20.89 2.81
C LEU A 107 0.13 20.02 3.07
N LEU A 108 1.30 20.60 2.89
CA LEU A 108 2.58 19.99 3.22
C LEU A 108 3.09 20.60 4.51
N HIS A 109 3.39 19.77 5.50
CA HIS A 109 3.92 20.21 6.78
C HIS A 109 5.25 19.51 7.08
N PHE A 110 6.33 20.29 7.09
CA PHE A 110 7.66 19.79 7.40
C PHE A 110 8.05 20.13 8.84
N PHE A 111 8.56 19.14 9.54
CA PHE A 111 9.08 19.25 10.90
C PHE A 111 10.50 18.70 10.96
N SER A 112 11.43 19.48 11.51
CA SER A 112 12.79 19.04 11.83
C SER A 112 13.10 19.13 13.32
N ASP A 113 13.87 18.20 13.84
CA ASP A 113 14.25 18.09 15.25
C ASP A 113 15.40 19.06 15.67
N ALA A 114 16.08 18.81 16.80
CA ALA A 114 17.14 19.67 17.30
C ALA A 114 18.52 19.47 16.68
N ALA A 115 18.70 18.48 15.80
CA ALA A 115 19.99 18.01 15.33
C ALA A 115 19.99 17.74 13.82
N TYR A 116 21.11 17.16 13.34
CA TYR A 116 21.43 16.70 11.98
C TYR A 116 20.52 17.17 10.84
N ASN A 117 21.05 18.06 9.99
CA ASN A 117 20.41 18.38 8.72
C ASN A 117 21.11 17.70 7.54
N LEU A 118 20.30 17.35 6.54
CA LEU A 118 20.74 16.85 5.25
C LEU A 118 20.34 17.84 4.15
N THR A 119 20.48 17.41 2.89
CA THR A 119 20.28 18.25 1.71
C THR A 119 18.84 18.65 1.42
N GLY A 120 17.87 18.27 2.26
CA GLY A 120 16.49 18.77 2.16
C GLY A 120 15.69 18.11 1.05
N PHE A 121 14.82 18.89 0.40
CA PHE A 121 13.87 18.38 -0.57
C PHE A 121 13.56 19.35 -1.72
N SER A 122 13.21 18.75 -2.85
CA SER A 122 12.66 19.44 -4.02
C SER A 122 11.43 18.67 -4.50
N ILE A 123 10.28 19.32 -4.42
CA ILE A 123 8.97 18.73 -4.71
C ILE A 123 8.35 19.51 -5.85
N ALA A 124 8.19 18.89 -7.01
CA ALA A 124 7.40 19.45 -8.09
C ALA A 124 5.92 19.12 -7.86
N TYR A 125 5.03 20.03 -8.24
CA TYR A 125 3.60 19.80 -8.17
C TYR A 125 2.93 20.20 -9.48
N SER A 126 1.84 19.52 -9.83
CA SER A 126 1.06 19.82 -11.04
C SER A 126 -0.39 19.42 -10.88
N MET A 127 -1.28 20.31 -11.29
CA MET A 127 -2.72 20.10 -11.32
C MET A 127 -3.13 19.36 -12.58
N ASN A 128 -4.05 18.42 -12.44
CA ASN A 128 -4.67 17.67 -13.54
C ASN A 128 -3.64 17.09 -14.52
N SER A 129 -2.50 16.65 -13.99
CA SER A 129 -1.47 15.97 -14.75
C SER A 129 -1.63 14.46 -14.69
N CYS A 130 -1.14 13.80 -15.73
CA CYS A 130 -1.07 12.34 -15.78
C CYS A 130 0.21 11.82 -15.12
N PRO A 131 0.16 10.61 -14.52
CA PRO A 131 1.35 10.02 -13.93
C PRO A 131 2.44 9.83 -14.99
N ASN A 132 3.66 10.28 -14.69
CA ASN A 132 4.81 10.27 -15.60
C ASN A 132 4.54 10.79 -17.02
N ASN A 133 3.56 11.68 -17.20
CA ASN A 133 3.12 12.15 -18.51
C ASN A 133 2.79 10.99 -19.49
N CYS A 134 2.14 9.94 -18.98
CA CYS A 134 1.83 8.71 -19.71
C CYS A 134 3.06 8.02 -20.30
N SER A 135 4.24 8.25 -19.70
CA SER A 135 5.53 7.61 -20.04
C SER A 135 5.93 7.71 -21.51
N GLY A 136 5.35 8.66 -22.26
CA GLY A 136 5.54 8.79 -23.70
C GLY A 136 4.81 7.73 -24.55
N HIS A 137 3.93 6.94 -23.95
CA HIS A 137 3.22 5.81 -24.55
C HIS A 137 1.70 5.93 -24.42
N GLY A 138 1.21 7.16 -24.44
CA GLY A 138 -0.21 7.44 -24.37
C GLY A 138 -0.51 8.93 -24.36
N ARG A 139 -1.81 9.24 -24.33
CA ARG A 139 -2.30 10.61 -24.25
C ARG A 139 -2.93 10.88 -22.90
N CYS A 140 -2.56 12.00 -22.29
CA CYS A 140 -3.22 12.46 -21.09
C CYS A 140 -4.61 13.02 -21.43
N SER A 141 -5.66 12.43 -20.85
CA SER A 141 -7.06 12.74 -21.17
C SER A 141 -7.84 13.14 -19.92
N THR A 142 -8.78 14.06 -20.08
CA THR A 142 -9.73 14.47 -19.03
C THR A 142 -11.06 13.81 -19.32
N ALA A 143 -11.52 12.87 -18.48
CA ALA A 143 -12.85 12.30 -18.67
C ALA A 143 -13.92 13.40 -18.58
N ASN A 144 -14.90 13.38 -19.49
CA ASN A 144 -16.00 14.34 -19.57
C ASN A 144 -16.61 14.69 -18.20
N SER A 145 -16.27 15.89 -17.71
CA SER A 145 -17.10 16.85 -16.95
C SER A 145 -18.08 16.36 -15.86
N VAL A 146 -17.83 15.27 -15.14
CA VAL A 146 -18.62 14.93 -13.94
C VAL A 146 -17.75 14.63 -12.70
N SER A 147 -16.45 14.32 -12.85
CA SER A 147 -15.59 14.00 -11.70
C SER A 147 -14.13 14.48 -11.78
N GLY A 148 -13.75 15.28 -12.78
CA GLY A 148 -12.42 15.91 -12.84
C GLY A 148 -11.21 14.95 -12.88
N ARG A 149 -11.42 13.64 -13.06
CA ARG A 149 -10.34 12.65 -13.04
C ARG A 149 -9.57 12.67 -14.36
N VAL A 150 -8.26 12.87 -14.25
CA VAL A 150 -7.29 12.81 -15.34
C VAL A 150 -6.68 11.41 -15.38
N TYR A 151 -6.58 10.82 -16.56
CA TYR A 151 -6.04 9.47 -16.75
C TYR A 151 -5.27 9.37 -18.07
N CYS A 152 -4.41 8.37 -18.17
CA CYS A 152 -3.70 8.07 -19.40
C CYS A 152 -4.51 7.12 -20.30
N GLU A 153 -4.74 7.56 -21.53
CA GLU A 153 -5.18 6.69 -22.63
C GLU A 153 -3.93 6.09 -23.28
N CYS A 154 -3.60 4.85 -22.90
CA CYS A 154 -2.40 4.18 -23.39
C CYS A 154 -2.48 3.79 -24.86
N ASP A 155 -1.34 3.86 -25.53
CA ASP A 155 -1.15 3.33 -26.87
C ASP A 155 -1.36 1.80 -26.88
N GLU A 156 -1.64 1.23 -28.05
CA GLU A 156 -2.10 -0.15 -28.24
C GLU A 156 -1.29 -1.23 -27.50
N TYR A 157 0.03 -1.04 -27.37
CA TYR A 157 1.00 -1.98 -26.81
C TYR A 157 1.34 -1.73 -25.33
N TRP A 158 0.73 -0.73 -24.69
CA TRP A 158 1.07 -0.28 -23.36
C TRP A 158 -0.13 -0.30 -22.42
N LYS A 159 0.13 -0.53 -21.14
CA LYS A 159 -0.85 -0.58 -20.05
C LYS A 159 -0.28 0.03 -18.78
N GLY A 160 -1.10 0.03 -17.73
CA GLY A 160 -0.80 0.66 -16.45
C GLY A 160 -1.35 2.07 -16.38
N GLU A 161 -1.45 2.61 -15.16
CA GLU A 161 -1.95 3.97 -14.91
C GLU A 161 -1.11 5.03 -15.65
N ALA A 162 0.18 4.77 -15.84
CA ALA A 162 1.15 5.65 -16.50
C ALA A 162 1.60 5.19 -17.89
N CYS A 163 0.99 4.13 -18.45
CA CYS A 163 1.39 3.54 -19.74
C CYS A 163 2.87 3.12 -19.83
N ASP A 164 3.48 2.77 -18.71
CA ASP A 164 4.88 2.34 -18.58
C ASP A 164 5.06 0.82 -18.63
N ILE A 165 3.96 0.06 -18.58
CA ILE A 165 4.01 -1.39 -18.58
C ILE A 165 3.67 -1.88 -19.99
N PRO A 166 4.60 -2.49 -20.73
CA PRO A 166 4.27 -3.09 -22.02
C PRO A 166 3.33 -4.28 -21.80
N TYR A 167 2.40 -4.53 -22.71
CA TYR A 167 1.60 -5.77 -22.70
C TYR A 167 2.49 -7.00 -22.89
N CYS A 168 3.49 -6.88 -23.75
CA CYS A 168 4.43 -7.94 -24.11
C CYS A 168 5.86 -7.40 -24.11
N ARG A 169 6.65 -7.78 -23.11
CA ARG A 169 8.07 -7.41 -23.05
C ARG A 169 8.86 -8.16 -24.14
N ASP A 170 9.81 -7.47 -24.77
CA ASP A 170 10.70 -8.00 -25.82
C ASP A 170 9.97 -8.77 -26.95
N ASN A 171 8.72 -8.38 -27.23
CA ASN A 171 7.82 -9.04 -28.17
C ASN A 171 7.75 -10.58 -27.99
N CYS A 172 7.80 -11.05 -26.74
CA CYS A 172 7.72 -12.48 -26.40
C CYS A 172 8.80 -13.35 -27.05
N GLY A 173 9.95 -12.77 -27.39
CA GLY A 173 11.02 -13.46 -28.15
C GLY A 173 10.60 -13.89 -29.55
N SER A 174 9.62 -13.22 -30.15
CA SER A 174 9.09 -13.52 -31.47
C SER A 174 10.16 -13.41 -32.56
N PRO A 175 10.13 -14.30 -33.58
CA PRO A 175 9.19 -15.42 -33.76
C PRO A 175 9.65 -16.73 -33.07
N GLY A 176 10.85 -16.76 -32.48
CA GLY A 176 11.47 -18.00 -32.02
C GLY A 176 10.84 -18.57 -30.75
N HIS A 177 10.49 -17.70 -29.79
CA HIS A 177 10.08 -18.14 -28.45
C HIS A 177 8.57 -18.01 -28.22
N GLY A 178 7.89 -17.15 -28.98
CA GLY A 178 6.47 -16.92 -28.85
C GLY A 178 5.99 -15.76 -29.72
N TYR A 179 4.79 -15.27 -29.43
CA TYR A 179 4.23 -14.07 -30.04
C TYR A 179 3.37 -13.31 -29.04
N CYS A 180 3.23 -12.00 -29.29
CA CYS A 180 2.35 -11.15 -28.51
C CYS A 180 0.91 -11.26 -29.02
N ASP A 181 0.00 -11.81 -28.22
CA ASP A 181 -1.42 -11.78 -28.52
C ASP A 181 -2.05 -10.55 -27.86
N LEU A 182 -2.43 -9.58 -28.67
CA LEU A 182 -3.14 -8.37 -28.22
C LEU A 182 -4.67 -8.52 -28.20
N THR A 183 -5.18 -9.72 -28.47
CA THR A 183 -6.59 -10.04 -28.33
C THR A 183 -6.89 -10.58 -26.93
N GLY A 184 -8.15 -10.47 -26.49
CA GLY A 184 -8.55 -10.97 -25.16
C GLY A 184 -7.82 -10.30 -24.00
N GLU A 185 -7.01 -11.08 -23.28
CA GLU A 185 -6.30 -10.66 -22.05
C GLU A 185 -4.96 -9.94 -22.30
N LYS A 186 -4.50 -9.85 -23.55
CA LYS A 186 -3.30 -9.13 -23.98
C LYS A 186 -2.01 -9.61 -23.28
N LEU A 187 -1.48 -10.75 -23.71
CA LEU A 187 -0.36 -11.45 -23.07
C LEU A 187 0.54 -12.18 -24.06
N CYS A 188 1.75 -12.54 -23.61
CA CYS A 188 2.67 -13.37 -24.37
C CYS A 188 2.20 -14.83 -24.44
N VAL A 189 2.14 -15.37 -25.66
CA VAL A 189 1.89 -16.79 -25.92
C VAL A 189 3.20 -17.44 -26.31
N CYS A 190 3.71 -18.31 -25.43
CA CYS A 190 4.99 -18.98 -25.62
C CYS A 190 4.85 -20.28 -26.43
N ASN A 191 5.87 -20.56 -27.25
CA ASN A 191 6.03 -21.84 -27.91
C ASN A 191 6.38 -22.93 -26.88
N ASP A 192 6.10 -24.20 -27.18
CA ASP A 192 6.18 -25.33 -26.23
C ASP A 192 7.49 -25.47 -25.42
N SER A 193 8.61 -24.94 -25.94
CA SER A 193 9.93 -24.99 -25.27
C SER A 193 10.27 -23.74 -24.46
N TRP A 194 9.33 -22.80 -24.33
CA TRP A 194 9.53 -21.51 -23.69
C TRP A 194 8.39 -21.19 -22.71
N GLN A 195 8.72 -20.43 -21.67
CA GLN A 195 7.80 -20.02 -20.62
C GLN A 195 8.23 -18.68 -20.01
N GLY A 196 7.48 -18.23 -19.02
CA GLY A 196 7.67 -16.92 -18.38
C GLY A 196 6.79 -15.84 -19.00
N PRO A 197 6.73 -14.65 -18.38
CA PRO A 197 5.84 -13.56 -18.81
C PRO A 197 6.20 -12.98 -20.19
N ASP A 198 7.43 -13.23 -20.67
CA ASP A 198 7.99 -12.72 -21.92
C ASP A 198 8.62 -13.83 -22.79
N CYS A 199 8.33 -15.11 -22.48
CA CYS A 199 8.87 -16.28 -23.16
C CYS A 199 10.41 -16.32 -23.20
N SER A 200 11.08 -15.74 -22.21
CA SER A 200 12.54 -15.71 -22.14
C SER A 200 13.16 -16.96 -21.51
N LEU A 201 12.36 -17.80 -20.84
CA LEU A 201 12.85 -18.97 -20.10
C LEU A 201 12.58 -20.26 -20.86
N SER A 202 13.57 -21.14 -20.95
CA SER A 202 13.39 -22.46 -21.56
C SER A 202 12.52 -23.39 -20.69
N VAL A 203 11.94 -24.41 -21.30
CA VAL A 203 11.28 -25.51 -20.59
C VAL A 203 12.10 -26.80 -20.80
N PRO A 204 12.64 -27.44 -19.75
CA PRO A 204 12.58 -27.04 -18.34
C PRO A 204 13.53 -25.84 -18.05
N SER A 205 13.25 -25.10 -16.97
CA SER A 205 14.16 -24.10 -16.41
C SER A 205 14.21 -24.23 -14.89
N THR A 206 15.36 -23.89 -14.32
CA THR A 206 15.57 -23.77 -12.87
C THR A 206 15.37 -22.34 -12.37
N GLU A 207 15.11 -21.39 -13.27
CA GLU A 207 14.93 -19.98 -12.94
C GLU A 207 13.48 -19.71 -12.54
N ALA A 208 13.31 -18.96 -11.46
CA ALA A 208 12.01 -18.49 -11.01
C ALA A 208 11.68 -17.14 -11.65
N PHE A 209 10.40 -16.92 -11.92
CA PHE A 209 9.89 -15.66 -12.43
C PHE A 209 8.62 -15.24 -11.69
N TRP A 210 8.38 -13.93 -11.67
CA TRP A 210 7.14 -13.37 -11.14
C TRP A 210 6.14 -13.14 -12.28
N VAL A 211 4.87 -13.35 -11.97
CA VAL A 211 3.76 -12.97 -12.83
C VAL A 211 2.82 -12.06 -12.05
N LEU A 212 2.34 -11.02 -12.73
CA LEU A 212 1.24 -10.21 -12.23
C LEU A 212 -0.04 -10.72 -12.89
N PRO A 213 -0.86 -11.53 -12.19
CA PRO A 213 -2.07 -12.09 -12.79
C PRO A 213 -3.11 -10.99 -13.06
N SER A 214 -3.83 -11.13 -14.17
CA SER A 214 -5.00 -10.31 -14.48
C SER A 214 -6.15 -10.67 -13.54
N VAL A 215 -6.29 -9.95 -12.44
CA VAL A 215 -7.34 -10.20 -11.44
C VAL A 215 -8.66 -9.52 -11.79
N LYS A 216 -9.79 -10.20 -11.54
CA LYS A 216 -11.15 -9.66 -11.76
C LYS A 216 -11.99 -9.79 -10.48
N PRO A 217 -12.79 -8.79 -10.09
CA PRO A 217 -12.79 -7.41 -10.56
C PRO A 217 -11.59 -6.63 -9.97
N SER A 218 -11.04 -5.70 -10.75
CA SER A 218 -9.87 -4.89 -10.35
C SER A 218 -10.13 -3.95 -9.16
N ALA A 219 -11.39 -3.56 -8.94
CA ALA A 219 -11.76 -2.54 -7.96
C ALA A 219 -11.94 -3.05 -6.50
N GLN A 220 -11.94 -4.36 -6.26
CA GLN A 220 -12.29 -4.92 -4.94
C GLN A 220 -11.10 -5.01 -3.97
N SER A 221 -9.87 -4.97 -4.45
CA SER A 221 -8.67 -5.02 -3.60
C SER A 221 -8.13 -3.63 -3.33
N LEU A 222 -8.63 -2.96 -2.28
CA LEU A 222 -7.92 -1.82 -1.71
C LEU A 222 -6.55 -2.28 -1.19
N GLY A 223 -5.50 -1.53 -1.51
CA GLY A 223 -4.17 -1.74 -0.95
C GLY A 223 -4.24 -1.76 0.58
N ARG A 224 -3.69 -2.81 1.19
CA ARG A 224 -3.73 -3.02 2.64
C ARG A 224 -2.42 -3.62 3.16
N ALA A 225 -2.00 -3.20 4.34
CA ALA A 225 -0.79 -3.70 5.01
C ALA A 225 -1.14 -4.44 6.31
N SER A 226 -0.24 -5.30 6.79
CA SER A 226 -0.41 -6.04 8.06
C SER A 226 -1.74 -6.80 8.18
N HIS A 227 -2.28 -7.22 7.03
CA HIS A 227 -3.33 -8.22 6.91
C HIS A 227 -2.71 -9.61 7.04
N GLN A 228 -3.54 -10.63 7.21
CA GLN A 228 -3.08 -12.01 7.16
C GLN A 228 -3.82 -12.76 6.07
N ALA A 229 -3.10 -13.68 5.42
CA ALA A 229 -3.66 -14.54 4.38
C ALA A 229 -3.41 -16.02 4.70
N LEU A 230 -4.33 -16.88 4.25
CA LEU A 230 -4.21 -18.34 4.30
C LEU A 230 -4.94 -18.99 3.12
N VAL A 231 -4.58 -20.21 2.77
CA VAL A 231 -5.23 -20.96 1.69
C VAL A 231 -6.04 -22.12 2.27
N HIS A 232 -7.32 -22.21 1.89
CA HIS A 232 -8.20 -23.33 2.25
C HIS A 232 -9.19 -23.61 1.12
N SER A 233 -9.33 -24.88 0.74
CA SER A 233 -10.30 -25.33 -0.28
C SER A 233 -10.22 -24.56 -1.61
N GLY A 234 -9.01 -24.32 -2.13
CA GLY A 234 -8.77 -23.62 -3.41
C GLY A 234 -8.94 -22.09 -3.36
N LEU A 235 -9.30 -21.53 -2.21
CA LEU A 235 -9.44 -20.10 -1.99
C LEU A 235 -8.32 -19.59 -1.09
N MET A 236 -7.73 -18.45 -1.47
CA MET A 236 -6.88 -17.66 -0.58
C MET A 236 -7.77 -16.66 0.16
N TRP A 237 -7.86 -16.81 1.48
CA TRP A 237 -8.59 -15.93 2.39
C TRP A 237 -7.69 -14.80 2.86
N VAL A 238 -8.14 -13.56 2.75
CA VAL A 238 -7.44 -12.37 3.23
C VAL A 238 -8.29 -11.70 4.29
N VAL A 239 -7.75 -11.60 5.50
CA VAL A 239 -8.48 -11.10 6.68
C VAL A 239 -7.78 -9.88 7.27
N GLY A 240 -8.57 -8.87 7.57
CA GLY A 240 -8.13 -7.67 8.27
C GLY A 240 -7.14 -6.82 7.46
N GLY A 241 -6.31 -6.07 8.20
CA GLY A 241 -5.28 -5.19 7.66
C GLY A 241 -5.57 -3.71 7.86
N TYR A 242 -4.54 -2.91 7.66
CA TYR A 242 -4.59 -1.46 7.69
C TYR A 242 -4.74 -0.91 6.27
N SER A 243 -5.66 0.02 6.09
CA SER A 243 -5.89 0.74 4.83
C SER A 243 -5.89 2.24 5.10
N PHE A 244 -5.40 3.06 4.17
CA PHE A 244 -5.57 4.52 4.28
C PHE A 244 -6.99 4.97 3.91
N ASN A 245 -7.76 4.12 3.23
CA ASN A 245 -9.14 4.37 2.85
C ASN A 245 -10.06 3.29 3.42
N TYR A 246 -10.86 3.66 4.42
CA TYR A 246 -11.82 2.75 5.05
C TYR A 246 -13.22 2.79 4.44
N SER A 247 -13.50 3.69 3.48
CA SER A 247 -14.84 3.85 2.89
C SER A 247 -15.33 2.61 2.13
N ASN A 248 -14.40 1.79 1.63
CA ASN A 248 -14.71 0.52 0.96
C ASN A 248 -13.91 -0.64 1.57
N TYR A 249 -13.63 -0.57 2.87
CA TYR A 249 -12.90 -1.61 3.56
C TYR A 249 -13.78 -2.83 3.84
N HIS A 250 -13.27 -4.00 3.47
CA HIS A 250 -13.85 -5.29 3.83
C HIS A 250 -12.91 -6.07 4.74
N MET A 251 -13.47 -6.62 5.82
CA MET A 251 -12.74 -7.41 6.81
C MET A 251 -12.32 -8.78 6.27
N VAL A 252 -13.14 -9.40 5.43
CA VAL A 252 -12.87 -10.72 4.85
C VAL A 252 -13.06 -10.66 3.35
N LEU A 253 -11.99 -10.98 2.63
CA LEU A 253 -11.95 -11.17 1.18
C LEU A 253 -11.51 -12.60 0.90
N ASN A 254 -11.90 -13.15 -0.24
CA ASN A 254 -11.25 -14.35 -0.76
C ASN A 254 -10.88 -14.19 -2.23
N TYR A 255 -9.85 -14.90 -2.63
CA TYR A 255 -9.35 -14.97 -3.99
C TYR A 255 -9.38 -16.41 -4.46
N ASN A 256 -10.06 -16.66 -5.57
CA ASN A 256 -10.10 -17.96 -6.20
C ASN A 256 -8.85 -18.16 -7.05
N LEU A 257 -8.02 -19.14 -6.66
CA LEU A 257 -6.74 -19.43 -7.30
C LEU A 257 -6.89 -20.04 -8.71
N GLU A 258 -8.04 -20.62 -9.03
CA GLU A 258 -8.33 -21.22 -10.32
C GLU A 258 -8.91 -20.20 -11.31
N SER A 259 -9.92 -19.44 -10.91
CA SER A 259 -10.56 -18.44 -11.78
C SER A 259 -9.86 -17.07 -11.77
N GLY A 260 -8.93 -16.83 -10.84
CA GLY A 260 -8.24 -15.56 -10.70
C GLY A 260 -9.14 -14.41 -10.24
N THR A 261 -10.22 -14.73 -9.51
CA THR A 261 -11.25 -13.75 -9.13
C THR A 261 -11.25 -13.42 -7.64
N TRP A 262 -11.46 -12.15 -7.31
CA TRP A 262 -11.72 -11.68 -5.95
C TRP A 262 -13.21 -11.65 -5.65
N ASP A 263 -13.57 -12.03 -4.44
CA ASP A 263 -14.91 -11.87 -3.90
C ASP A 263 -14.89 -11.28 -2.50
N VAL A 264 -15.87 -10.39 -2.25
CA VAL A 264 -16.17 -9.90 -0.90
C VAL A 264 -16.98 -10.95 -0.16
N VAL A 265 -16.55 -11.30 1.05
CA VAL A 265 -17.26 -12.27 1.88
C VAL A 265 -18.22 -11.51 2.80
N PRO A 266 -19.55 -11.57 2.54
CA PRO A 266 -20.52 -10.86 3.37
C PRO A 266 -20.54 -11.49 4.77
N VAL A 267 -20.28 -10.66 5.78
CA VAL A 267 -20.33 -11.04 7.19
C VAL A 267 -21.38 -10.20 7.91
N SER A 268 -22.31 -10.84 8.61
CA SER A 268 -23.44 -10.18 9.28
C SER A 268 -23.02 -9.43 10.54
N SER A 269 -22.02 -9.96 11.25
CA SER A 269 -21.39 -9.39 12.44
C SER A 269 -19.99 -9.99 12.60
N GLY A 270 -19.15 -9.37 13.41
CA GLY A 270 -17.79 -9.86 13.60
C GLY A 270 -16.90 -8.90 14.38
N PRO A 271 -15.59 -9.20 14.38
CA PRO A 271 -14.59 -8.36 15.03
C PRO A 271 -14.54 -6.95 14.44
N LEU A 272 -14.17 -5.98 15.26
CA LEU A 272 -13.78 -4.66 14.78
C LEU A 272 -12.54 -4.75 13.87
N TYR A 273 -12.44 -3.80 12.94
CA TYR A 273 -11.32 -3.68 12.01
C TYR A 273 -10.00 -3.59 12.75
N ARG A 274 -9.02 -4.36 12.27
CA ARG A 274 -7.74 -4.53 12.96
C ARG A 274 -6.64 -4.97 12.01
N TYR A 275 -5.41 -4.71 12.44
CA TYR A 275 -4.19 -5.10 11.73
C TYR A 275 -3.15 -5.64 12.72
N GLY A 276 -2.12 -6.32 12.20
CA GLY A 276 -1.08 -6.94 13.04
C GLY A 276 -1.62 -8.04 13.96
N HIS A 277 -2.78 -8.61 13.62
CA HIS A 277 -3.31 -9.83 14.22
C HIS A 277 -2.67 -11.05 13.56
N SER A 278 -2.87 -12.22 14.15
CA SER A 278 -2.48 -13.50 13.53
C SER A 278 -3.71 -14.32 13.15
N LEU A 279 -3.54 -15.22 12.19
CA LEU A 279 -4.53 -16.24 11.83
C LEU A 279 -3.91 -17.62 11.99
N ALA A 280 -4.73 -18.58 12.42
CA ALA A 280 -4.39 -19.99 12.40
C ALA A 280 -5.58 -20.80 11.85
N LEU A 281 -5.33 -21.69 10.90
CA LEU A 281 -6.36 -22.55 10.30
C LEU A 281 -6.42 -23.87 11.05
N TYR A 282 -7.63 -24.30 11.43
CA TYR A 282 -7.87 -25.66 11.89
C TYR A 282 -9.20 -26.15 11.30
N GLN A 283 -9.12 -27.23 10.53
CA GLN A 283 -10.27 -27.76 9.78
C GLN A 283 -10.91 -26.67 8.90
N ASP A 284 -12.19 -26.36 9.13
CA ASP A 284 -12.96 -25.35 8.40
C ASP A 284 -13.09 -24.01 9.16
N ASP A 285 -12.28 -23.82 10.21
CA ASP A 285 -12.34 -22.67 11.10
C ASP A 285 -11.03 -21.87 11.05
N ILE A 286 -11.15 -20.56 10.89
CA ILE A 286 -10.04 -19.61 10.97
C ILE A 286 -10.06 -18.95 12.34
N TYR A 287 -9.02 -19.18 13.13
CA TYR A 287 -8.80 -18.56 14.42
C TYR A 287 -8.03 -17.27 14.23
N MET A 288 -8.59 -16.14 14.67
CA MET A 288 -7.96 -14.83 14.64
C MET A 288 -7.70 -14.36 16.07
N PHE A 289 -6.44 -14.09 16.40
CA PHE A 289 -6.05 -13.63 17.72
C PHE A 289 -5.48 -12.21 17.70
N GLY A 290 -5.93 -11.41 18.67
CA GLY A 290 -5.38 -10.11 19.01
C GLY A 290 -5.40 -9.09 17.87
N GLY A 291 -4.28 -8.37 17.74
CA GLY A 291 -4.08 -7.26 16.81
C GLY A 291 -4.42 -5.91 17.42
N LYS A 292 -4.21 -4.87 16.63
CA LYS A 292 -4.50 -3.49 17.00
C LYS A 292 -5.80 -3.03 16.35
N LEU A 293 -6.74 -2.58 17.17
CA LEU A 293 -8.03 -2.09 16.71
C LEU A 293 -7.91 -0.70 16.08
N GLU A 294 -8.61 -0.51 14.98
CA GLU A 294 -8.81 0.80 14.37
C GLU A 294 -9.90 1.55 15.15
N ALA A 295 -9.51 2.17 16.26
CA ALA A 295 -10.36 3.02 17.09
C ALA A 295 -9.57 4.26 17.53
N LYS A 296 -10.27 5.36 17.85
CA LYS A 296 -9.65 6.65 18.24
C LYS A 296 -8.64 6.53 19.40
N SER A 297 -8.78 5.52 20.25
CA SER A 297 -7.71 5.02 21.13
C SER A 297 -7.23 3.68 20.56
N ALA A 298 -6.05 3.68 19.96
CA ALA A 298 -5.39 2.50 19.42
C ALA A 298 -5.21 1.41 20.51
N ASN A 299 -6.17 0.51 20.62
CA ASN A 299 -6.19 -0.55 21.63
C ASN A 299 -5.72 -1.86 21.00
N VAL A 300 -4.59 -2.36 21.48
CA VAL A 300 -4.16 -3.74 21.24
C VAL A 300 -5.06 -4.66 22.07
N THR A 301 -5.55 -5.74 21.46
CA THR A 301 -6.54 -6.63 22.07
C THR A 301 -6.01 -8.06 22.25
N ASP A 302 -6.61 -8.79 23.18
CA ASP A 302 -6.45 -10.22 23.46
C ASP A 302 -7.65 -11.05 22.98
N GLU A 303 -8.55 -10.44 22.20
CA GLU A 303 -9.73 -11.11 21.66
C GLU A 303 -9.34 -12.29 20.75
N LEU A 304 -10.03 -13.42 20.95
CA LEU A 304 -10.00 -14.57 20.06
C LEU A 304 -11.32 -14.66 19.31
N TRP A 305 -11.25 -14.70 18.00
CA TRP A 305 -12.41 -14.83 17.11
C TRP A 305 -12.24 -16.06 16.23
N VAL A 306 -13.33 -16.78 15.99
CA VAL A 306 -13.36 -17.93 15.08
C VAL A 306 -14.31 -17.63 13.93
N PHE A 307 -13.78 -17.67 12.72
CA PHE A 307 -14.56 -17.58 11.48
C PHE A 307 -14.78 -18.97 10.91
N ASN A 308 -16.03 -19.41 10.91
CA ASN A 308 -16.41 -20.66 10.25
C ASN A 308 -16.55 -20.43 8.74
N ILE A 309 -15.71 -21.08 7.95
CA ILE A 309 -15.61 -20.88 6.50
C ILE A 309 -16.92 -21.26 5.78
N PRO A 310 -17.53 -22.45 5.99
CA PRO A 310 -18.76 -22.85 5.32
C PRO A 310 -19.94 -21.92 5.63
N ARG A 311 -20.11 -21.55 6.91
CA ARG A 311 -21.21 -20.69 7.35
C ARG A 311 -20.96 -19.20 7.10
N ARG A 312 -19.71 -18.81 6.89
CA ARG A 312 -19.27 -17.40 6.77
C ARG A 312 -19.67 -16.54 7.97
N THR A 313 -19.56 -17.12 9.17
CA THR A 313 -19.96 -16.45 10.41
C THR A 313 -18.80 -16.37 11.39
N TRP A 314 -18.61 -15.18 11.97
CA TRP A 314 -17.71 -14.98 13.10
C TRP A 314 -18.37 -15.38 14.42
N SER A 315 -17.58 -15.92 15.34
CA SER A 315 -17.96 -16.19 16.72
C SER A 315 -16.85 -15.75 17.67
N PRO A 316 -17.15 -14.93 18.70
CA PRO A 316 -16.16 -14.58 19.71
C PRO A 316 -15.93 -15.78 20.62
N GLN A 317 -14.67 -16.06 20.92
CA GLN A 317 -14.27 -17.06 21.90
C GLN A 317 -13.79 -16.37 23.17
N LYS A 318 -14.07 -16.99 24.32
CA LYS A 318 -13.57 -16.55 25.62
C LYS A 318 -12.56 -17.58 26.12
N PRO A 319 -11.25 -17.31 25.99
CA PRO A 319 -10.22 -18.16 26.60
C PRO A 319 -10.47 -18.25 28.11
N ALA A 320 -10.25 -19.42 28.72
CA ALA A 320 -10.37 -19.50 30.17
C ALA A 320 -9.14 -18.90 30.87
N PRO A 321 -9.25 -18.53 32.16
CA PRO A 321 -8.20 -17.87 32.89
C PRO A 321 -6.91 -18.71 32.98
N PRO A 322 -5.72 -18.08 33.01
CA PRO A 322 -5.50 -16.63 32.94
C PRO A 322 -5.72 -16.08 31.52
N SER A 323 -6.24 -14.85 31.44
CA SER A 323 -6.44 -14.19 30.14
C SER A 323 -5.13 -14.08 29.38
N PRO A 324 -5.15 -14.32 28.05
CA PRO A 324 -3.97 -14.15 27.24
C PRO A 324 -3.54 -12.67 27.20
N TYR A 325 -2.27 -12.45 26.91
CA TYR A 325 -1.73 -11.11 26.68
C TYR A 325 -2.30 -10.53 25.40
N ALA A 326 -2.79 -9.29 25.49
CA ALA A 326 -3.11 -8.48 24.32
C ALA A 326 -1.84 -8.18 23.52
N LEU A 327 -1.83 -8.58 22.25
CA LEU A 327 -0.64 -8.53 21.39
C LEU A 327 -0.97 -8.04 19.96
N GLU A 328 -0.03 -7.29 19.38
CA GLU A 328 0.04 -7.01 17.94
C GLU A 328 1.42 -7.43 17.38
N GLY A 329 1.49 -7.67 16.06
CA GLY A 329 2.75 -8.04 15.38
C GLY A 329 3.28 -9.41 15.82
N HIS A 330 2.41 -10.31 16.26
CA HIS A 330 2.73 -11.67 16.67
C HIS A 330 2.40 -12.67 15.56
N SER A 331 2.88 -13.91 15.69
CA SER A 331 2.52 -15.02 14.81
C SER A 331 1.73 -16.07 15.58
N ALA A 332 0.87 -16.82 14.89
CA ALA A 332 0.18 -17.95 15.50
C ALA A 332 0.05 -19.13 14.54
N HIS A 333 0.16 -20.33 15.09
CA HIS A 333 0.13 -21.58 14.34
C HIS A 333 -0.61 -22.66 15.13
N VAL A 334 -1.40 -23.48 14.44
CA VAL A 334 -1.98 -24.68 15.03
C VAL A 334 -0.98 -25.84 14.89
N VAL A 335 -0.76 -26.54 16.00
CA VAL A 335 0.04 -27.76 16.05
C VAL A 335 -0.74 -28.85 16.78
N GLU A 336 -0.48 -30.09 16.42
CA GLU A 336 -0.99 -31.25 17.15
C GLU A 336 0.05 -31.66 18.20
N LEU A 337 -0.36 -31.73 19.45
CA LEU A 337 0.49 -32.20 20.55
C LEU A 337 0.68 -33.72 20.48
N ALA A 338 1.62 -34.24 21.27
CA ALA A 338 1.95 -35.67 21.29
C ALA A 338 0.78 -36.56 21.76
N ASP A 339 -0.21 -36.00 22.45
CA ASP A 339 -1.45 -36.66 22.87
C ASP A 339 -2.58 -36.55 21.82
N GLY A 340 -2.31 -35.95 20.67
CA GLY A 340 -3.29 -35.75 19.58
C GLY A 340 -4.14 -34.49 19.75
N GLU A 341 -3.92 -33.69 20.80
CA GLU A 341 -4.71 -32.48 21.03
C GLU A 341 -4.23 -31.31 20.14
N PRO A 342 -5.12 -30.71 19.32
CA PRO A 342 -4.81 -29.51 18.57
C PRO A 342 -4.72 -28.29 19.49
N VAL A 343 -3.59 -27.58 19.42
CA VAL A 343 -3.36 -26.32 20.12
C VAL A 343 -2.91 -25.22 19.16
N MET A 344 -3.41 -24.02 19.39
CA MET A 344 -2.91 -22.81 18.75
C MET A 344 -1.82 -22.19 19.62
N LEU A 345 -0.61 -22.11 19.09
CA LEU A 345 0.52 -21.44 19.72
C LEU A 345 0.66 -20.03 19.17
N ILE A 346 0.77 -19.05 20.06
CA ILE A 346 0.95 -17.62 19.74
C ILE A 346 2.34 -17.20 20.20
N PHE A 347 3.16 -16.74 19.27
CA PHE A 347 4.56 -16.39 19.52
C PHE A 347 4.76 -14.87 19.53
N PHE A 348 5.29 -14.39 20.66
CA PHE A 348 5.89 -13.07 20.81
C PHE A 348 4.91 -11.92 20.49
N GLY A 349 5.41 -10.81 19.94
CA GLY A 349 4.64 -9.62 19.63
C GLY A 349 4.77 -8.50 20.67
N TYR A 350 4.08 -7.40 20.40
CA TYR A 350 4.11 -6.19 21.23
C TYR A 350 2.83 -6.05 22.04
N SER A 351 2.99 -5.76 23.33
CA SER A 351 1.90 -5.39 24.24
C SER A 351 2.12 -3.97 24.78
N PRO A 352 1.10 -3.09 24.78
CA PRO A 352 1.21 -1.76 25.38
C PRO A 352 1.50 -1.79 26.89
N ILE A 353 1.15 -2.89 27.57
CA ILE A 353 1.33 -3.05 29.02
C ILE A 353 2.69 -3.68 29.33
N TYR A 354 3.09 -4.68 28.55
CA TYR A 354 4.25 -5.52 28.85
C TYR A 354 5.44 -5.32 27.91
N SER A 355 5.33 -4.39 26.94
CA SER A 355 6.29 -4.22 25.84
C SER A 355 6.39 -5.47 24.96
N TYR A 356 7.52 -5.65 24.26
CA TYR A 356 7.79 -6.84 23.46
C TYR A 356 7.84 -8.11 24.33
N SER A 357 6.96 -9.05 24.02
CA SER A 357 6.85 -10.32 24.70
C SER A 357 7.81 -11.35 24.11
N ASN A 358 8.52 -12.07 24.98
CA ASN A 358 9.26 -13.29 24.64
C ASN A 358 8.52 -14.56 25.08
N LYS A 359 7.24 -14.45 25.47
CA LYS A 359 6.42 -15.56 25.92
C LYS A 359 5.65 -16.17 24.76
N VAL A 360 5.48 -17.49 24.83
CA VAL A 360 4.57 -18.26 23.96
C VAL A 360 3.27 -18.48 24.73
N GLN A 361 2.14 -18.20 24.09
CA GLN A 361 0.82 -18.49 24.65
C GLN A 361 0.22 -19.69 23.93
N GLU A 362 -0.53 -20.50 24.66
CA GLU A 362 -1.16 -21.71 24.15
C GLU A 362 -2.68 -21.61 24.33
N TYR A 363 -3.43 -21.95 23.28
CA TYR A 363 -4.87 -22.08 23.30
C TYR A 363 -5.27 -23.47 22.81
N ASN A 364 -5.92 -24.25 23.68
CA ASN A 364 -6.40 -25.58 23.32
C ASN A 364 -7.70 -25.47 22.51
N ILE A 365 -7.72 -26.05 21.31
CA ILE A 365 -8.84 -25.91 20.37
C ILE A 365 -9.99 -26.87 20.71
N SER A 366 -9.69 -28.10 21.11
CA SER A 366 -10.69 -29.14 21.43
C SER A 366 -11.52 -28.79 22.65
N LYS A 367 -10.90 -28.12 23.60
CA LYS A 367 -11.53 -27.66 24.81
C LYS A 367 -11.93 -26.22 24.57
N CYS A 368 -13.15 -25.99 24.07
CA CYS A 368 -13.83 -24.68 24.14
C CYS A 368 -14.14 -24.25 25.60
N THR A 369 -13.23 -24.59 26.51
CA THR A 369 -13.11 -24.39 27.94
C THR A 369 -11.63 -24.65 28.24
N CYS A 370 -10.77 -23.62 28.41
CA CYS A 370 -9.49 -23.88 29.08
C CYS A 370 -9.74 -24.37 30.52
#